data_AF-A0A3P6SVY9-F1
#
_entry.id   AF-A0A3P6SVY9-F1
#
_cell.length_a   1.000
_cell.length_b   1.000
_cell.length_c   1.000
_cell.angle_alpha   90.00
_cell.angle_beta   90.00
_cell.angle_gamma   90.00
#
_symmetry.space_group_name_H-M   'P 1'
#
loop_
_entity.id
_entity.type
_entity.pdbx_description
1 polymer ?
#
loop_
_entity_poly.entity_id
_entity_poly.type
_entity_poly.pdbx_seq_one_letter_code
_entity_poly.pdbx_strand_id
1 'polypeptide(L)'
;MLKGGNAIDATIASLFCLGITNPQSSGIGGGFQLALYNRTTQRCTVIDARETAPKKAYRDMFLNDEFGSKYGFRAIATPGEIAGYWLAYKKFGSGRIGWAELIKPAIQLCRDGVPVSEYLGYVLGVKEKHFRTLPSMQGWINNKTNKVFVTGDIIKRPELADTLEILANDPDPVELFYRGKMADTIIEEIQANGRELMEYL
;
A
#
# COMPACT_ATOMS: atom_id res chain seq x y z
N MET A 1 15.37 -13.23 7.61
CA MET A 1 16.00 -14.57 7.77
C MET A 1 17.29 -14.53 8.58
N LEU A 2 18.29 -13.68 8.26
CA LEU A 2 19.57 -13.63 9.00
C LEU A 2 19.42 -13.39 10.52
N LYS A 3 18.39 -12.65 10.95
CA LYS A 3 18.03 -12.45 12.37
C LYS A 3 17.28 -13.63 13.01
N GLY A 4 17.18 -14.78 12.35
CA GLY A 4 16.49 -15.97 12.86
C GLY A 4 14.99 -16.05 12.55
N GLY A 5 14.42 -15.07 11.84
CA GLY A 5 13.03 -15.12 11.35
C GLY A 5 12.83 -16.10 10.20
N ASN A 6 11.60 -16.57 10.01
CA ASN A 6 11.23 -17.56 9.01
C ASN A 6 10.84 -16.93 7.65
N ALA A 7 10.34 -17.75 6.72
CA ALA A 7 9.91 -17.31 5.39
C ALA A 7 8.75 -16.29 5.44
N ILE A 8 7.85 -16.40 6.41
CA ILE A 8 6.69 -15.49 6.55
C ILE A 8 7.17 -14.12 7.04
N ASP A 9 8.03 -14.08 8.06
CA ASP A 9 8.61 -12.82 8.54
C ASP A 9 9.36 -12.09 7.41
N ALA A 10 10.17 -12.83 6.64
CA ALA A 10 10.90 -12.29 5.50
C ALA A 10 9.96 -11.77 4.41
N THR A 11 8.90 -12.52 4.10
CA THR A 11 7.89 -12.13 3.12
C THR A 11 7.22 -10.82 3.51
N ILE A 12 6.74 -10.70 4.75
CA ILE A 12 6.06 -9.48 5.24
C ILE A 12 7.01 -8.28 5.17
N ALA A 13 8.24 -8.41 5.69
CA ALA A 13 9.22 -7.32 5.64
C ALA A 13 9.55 -6.90 4.19
N SER A 14 9.71 -7.87 3.28
CA SER A 14 9.95 -7.59 1.86
C SER A 14 8.77 -6.89 1.19
N LEU A 15 7.53 -7.29 1.48
CA LEU A 15 6.35 -6.68 0.88
C LEU A 15 6.15 -5.22 1.33
N PHE A 16 6.42 -4.89 2.59
CA PHE A 16 6.48 -3.50 3.03
C PHE A 16 7.52 -2.69 2.25
N CYS A 17 8.73 -3.22 2.06
CA CYS A 17 9.76 -2.57 1.23
C CYS A 17 9.36 -2.43 -0.24
N LEU A 18 8.66 -3.42 -0.82
CA LEU A 18 8.16 -3.35 -2.19
C LEU A 18 7.11 -2.25 -2.35
N GLY A 19 6.25 -2.01 -1.37
CA GLY A 19 5.32 -0.89 -1.38
C GLY A 19 5.98 0.50 -1.43
N ILE A 20 7.27 0.58 -1.07
CA ILE A 20 8.06 1.83 -1.12
C ILE A 20 8.84 1.93 -2.43
N THR A 21 9.52 0.85 -2.80
CA THR A 21 10.42 0.79 -3.96
C THR A 21 9.71 0.59 -5.29
N ASN A 22 8.52 -0.03 -5.28
CA ASN A 22 7.67 -0.28 -6.43
C ASN A 22 6.20 0.06 -6.13
N PRO A 23 5.91 1.33 -5.78
CA PRO A 23 4.60 1.78 -5.33
C PRO A 23 3.51 1.68 -6.41
N GLN A 24 3.90 1.63 -7.69
CA GLN A 24 3.00 1.42 -8.82
C GLN A 24 2.42 0.01 -8.90
N SER A 25 2.99 -0.95 -8.16
CA SER A 25 2.65 -2.37 -8.27
C SER A 25 2.02 -2.93 -6.99
N SER A 26 2.38 -2.41 -5.82
CA SER A 26 1.98 -2.97 -4.53
C SER A 26 1.99 -1.92 -3.43
N GLY A 27 1.30 -2.18 -2.32
CA GLY A 27 1.36 -1.36 -1.12
C GLY A 27 0.20 -1.63 -0.17
N ILE A 28 0.23 -0.98 0.99
CA ILE A 28 -0.76 -1.18 2.08
C ILE A 28 -2.20 -0.79 1.70
N GLY A 29 -2.39 -0.10 0.57
CA GLY A 29 -3.70 0.24 0.01
C GLY A 29 -4.28 -0.80 -0.95
N GLY A 30 -3.62 -1.95 -1.15
CA GLY A 30 -4.06 -3.02 -2.05
C GLY A 30 -4.50 -4.30 -1.33
N GLY A 31 -4.28 -5.43 -1.99
CA GLY A 31 -4.49 -6.77 -1.46
C GLY A 31 -3.57 -7.79 -2.15
N PHE A 32 -3.44 -8.98 -1.54
CA PHE A 32 -2.55 -10.04 -2.01
C PHE A 32 -3.09 -11.43 -1.71
N GLN A 33 -2.45 -12.43 -2.31
CA GLN A 33 -2.65 -13.83 -1.97
C GLN A 33 -1.30 -14.45 -1.61
N LEU A 34 -1.28 -15.27 -0.55
CA LEU A 34 -0.07 -15.95 -0.09
C LEU A 34 -0.31 -17.45 -0.02
N ALA A 35 0.37 -18.18 -0.90
CA ALA A 35 0.50 -19.63 -0.79
C ALA A 35 1.72 -19.96 0.08
N LEU A 36 1.49 -20.68 1.18
CA LEU A 36 2.54 -21.09 2.11
C LEU A 36 2.57 -22.61 2.24
N TYR A 37 3.77 -23.17 2.21
CA TYR A 37 4.01 -24.59 2.49
C TYR A 37 4.77 -24.73 3.80
N ASN A 38 4.18 -25.44 4.75
CA ASN A 38 4.81 -25.75 6.01
C ASN A 38 5.47 -27.14 5.91
N ARG A 39 6.80 -27.18 5.90
CA ARG A 39 7.57 -28.42 5.72
C ARG A 39 7.35 -29.44 6.85
N THR A 40 7.22 -28.98 8.10
CA THR A 40 7.05 -29.85 9.27
C THR A 40 5.71 -30.57 9.25
N THR A 41 4.63 -29.86 8.91
CA THR A 41 3.28 -30.43 8.83
C THR A 41 2.94 -30.98 7.45
N GLN A 42 3.80 -30.72 6.45
CA GLN A 42 3.60 -31.04 5.03
C GLN A 42 2.28 -30.51 4.45
N ARG A 43 1.81 -29.36 4.95
CA ARG A 43 0.56 -28.73 4.51
C ARG A 43 0.81 -27.48 3.68
N CYS A 44 0.03 -27.32 2.63
CA CYS A 44 -0.16 -26.06 1.94
C CYS A 44 -1.32 -25.30 2.58
N THR A 45 -1.17 -24.01 2.77
CA THR A 45 -2.25 -23.09 3.17
C THR A 45 -2.22 -21.89 2.24
N VAL A 46 -3.38 -21.34 1.93
CA VAL A 46 -3.50 -20.08 1.19
C VAL A 46 -4.17 -19.06 2.09
N ILE A 47 -3.59 -17.87 2.16
CA ILE A 47 -4.25 -16.68 2.69
C ILE A 47 -4.71 -15.87 1.50
N ASP A 48 -6.02 -15.65 1.41
CA ASP A 48 -6.60 -14.70 0.46
C ASP A 48 -6.89 -13.39 1.20
N ALA A 49 -6.12 -12.37 0.86
CA ALA A 49 -6.26 -11.00 1.35
C ALA A 49 -6.47 -10.05 0.17
N ARG A 50 -7.16 -10.52 -0.88
CA ARG A 50 -7.59 -9.70 -2.00
C ARG A 50 -8.59 -8.64 -1.54
N GLU A 51 -8.58 -7.50 -2.21
CA GLU A 51 -9.54 -6.44 -1.97
C GLU A 51 -10.96 -6.91 -2.24
N THR A 52 -11.93 -6.32 -1.51
CA THR A 52 -13.36 -6.64 -1.67
C THR A 52 -14.14 -5.41 -2.11
N ALA A 53 -15.22 -5.61 -2.86
CA ALA A 53 -16.10 -4.53 -3.26
C ALA A 53 -16.68 -3.85 -2.00
N PRO A 54 -16.65 -2.50 -1.88
CA PRO A 54 -17.24 -1.82 -0.75
C PRO A 54 -18.73 -2.15 -0.60
N LYS A 55 -19.27 -2.10 0.62
CA LYS A 55 -20.68 -2.45 0.90
C LYS A 55 -21.71 -1.67 0.05
N LYS A 56 -21.38 -0.45 -0.37
CA LYS A 56 -22.22 0.41 -1.22
C LYS A 56 -22.05 0.18 -2.73
N ALA A 57 -21.15 -0.71 -3.13
CA ALA A 57 -20.98 -1.09 -4.53
C ALA A 57 -22.24 -1.79 -5.07
N TYR A 58 -22.54 -1.57 -6.34
CA TYR A 58 -23.68 -2.17 -7.03
C TYR A 58 -23.32 -2.49 -8.47
N ARG A 59 -24.03 -3.45 -9.09
CA ARG A 59 -23.69 -4.05 -10.39
C ARG A 59 -23.38 -3.02 -11.49
N ASP A 60 -24.22 -1.98 -11.58
CA ASP A 60 -24.19 -1.04 -12.70
C ASP A 60 -23.46 0.27 -12.36
N MET A 61 -22.67 0.32 -11.28
CA MET A 61 -22.05 1.56 -10.77
C MET A 61 -21.02 2.22 -11.68
N PHE A 62 -20.63 1.54 -12.75
CA PHE A 62 -19.73 2.03 -13.80
C PHE A 62 -20.35 1.87 -15.20
N LEU A 63 -21.65 1.59 -15.29
CA LEU A 63 -22.33 1.53 -16.57
C LEU A 63 -22.25 2.91 -17.24
N ASN A 64 -21.65 2.97 -18.42
CA ASN A 64 -21.31 4.20 -19.17
C ASN A 64 -20.20 5.07 -18.55
N ASP A 65 -19.42 4.54 -17.60
CA ASP A 65 -18.28 5.22 -16.97
C ASP A 65 -17.12 4.25 -16.75
N GLU A 66 -16.51 3.80 -17.85
CA GLU A 66 -15.37 2.86 -17.81
C GLU A 66 -14.13 3.50 -17.15
N PHE A 67 -13.96 4.82 -17.26
CA PHE A 67 -12.83 5.50 -16.64
C PHE A 67 -12.95 5.55 -15.12
N GLY A 68 -14.15 5.74 -14.58
CA GLY A 68 -14.42 5.74 -13.15
C GLY A 68 -14.13 4.40 -12.46
N SER A 69 -14.05 3.30 -13.20
CA SER A 69 -13.63 1.99 -12.67
C SER A 69 -12.11 1.80 -12.63
N LYS A 70 -11.34 2.71 -13.22
CA LYS A 70 -9.87 2.64 -13.32
C LYS A 70 -9.17 3.77 -12.57
N TYR A 71 -9.80 4.93 -12.49
CA TYR A 71 -9.24 6.13 -11.91
C TYR A 71 -10.18 6.72 -10.86
N GLY A 72 -9.57 7.27 -9.82
CA GLY A 72 -10.28 7.98 -8.78
C GLY A 72 -10.81 7.14 -7.65
N PHE A 73 -11.40 7.83 -6.68
CA PHE A 73 -11.81 7.24 -5.41
C PHE A 73 -12.93 6.20 -5.54
N ARG A 74 -13.77 6.29 -6.58
CA ARG A 74 -14.80 5.28 -6.88
C ARG A 74 -14.20 3.94 -7.32
N ALA A 75 -13.00 3.93 -7.90
CA ALA A 75 -12.30 2.72 -8.30
C ALA A 75 -11.66 1.96 -7.12
N ILE A 76 -11.67 2.52 -5.91
CA ILE A 76 -11.04 1.94 -4.73
C ILE A 76 -11.93 0.82 -4.15
N ALA A 77 -11.39 -0.39 -4.09
CA ALA A 77 -11.93 -1.51 -3.32
C ALA A 77 -11.41 -1.47 -1.87
N THR A 78 -12.03 -2.20 -0.95
CA THR A 78 -11.57 -2.27 0.45
C THR A 78 -10.24 -3.02 0.53
N PRO A 79 -9.13 -2.37 0.97
CA PRO A 79 -7.80 -2.98 0.99
C PRO A 79 -7.73 -4.21 1.91
N GLY A 80 -7.01 -5.26 1.51
CA GLY A 80 -6.81 -6.47 2.33
C GLY A 80 -5.41 -6.63 2.91
N GLU A 81 -4.45 -5.82 2.46
CA GLU A 81 -3.02 -6.02 2.70
C GLU A 81 -2.65 -6.14 4.19
N ILE A 82 -3.05 -5.17 5.02
CA ILE A 82 -2.69 -5.15 6.45
C ILE A 82 -3.32 -6.30 7.22
N ALA A 83 -4.60 -6.61 6.94
CA ALA A 83 -5.27 -7.75 7.54
C ALA A 83 -4.57 -9.07 7.19
N GLY A 84 -4.16 -9.24 5.93
CA GLY A 84 -3.43 -10.42 5.47
C GLY A 84 -2.05 -10.55 6.12
N TYR A 85 -1.27 -9.46 6.17
CA TYR A 85 0.05 -9.47 6.81
C TYR A 85 -0.04 -9.79 8.29
N TRP A 86 -0.98 -9.17 9.01
CA TRP A 86 -1.16 -9.42 10.44
C TRP A 86 -1.62 -10.86 10.70
N LEU A 87 -2.56 -11.38 9.91
CA LEU A 87 -2.98 -12.78 10.00
C LEU A 87 -1.80 -13.74 9.77
N ALA A 88 -1.01 -13.49 8.73
CA ALA A 88 0.17 -14.29 8.41
C ALA A 88 1.22 -14.24 9.54
N TYR A 89 1.50 -13.04 10.05
CA TYR A 89 2.41 -12.82 11.17
C TYR A 89 1.96 -13.57 12.43
N LYS A 90 0.70 -13.41 12.83
CA LYS A 90 0.17 -14.02 14.06
C LYS A 90 0.06 -15.53 13.99
N LYS A 91 -0.27 -16.10 12.82
CA LYS A 91 -0.44 -17.56 12.68
C LYS A 91 0.83 -18.31 12.28
N PHE A 92 1.68 -17.70 11.46
CA PHE A 92 2.79 -18.39 10.80
C PHE A 92 4.14 -17.66 10.95
N GLY A 93 4.19 -16.50 11.63
CA GLY A 93 5.44 -15.83 11.96
C GLY A 93 6.31 -16.69 12.87
N SER A 94 7.62 -16.41 12.91
CA SER A 94 8.55 -17.22 13.71
C SER A 94 8.40 -17.04 15.22
N GLY A 95 7.76 -15.95 15.66
CA GLY A 95 7.77 -15.49 17.05
C GLY A 95 9.12 -14.93 17.52
N ARG A 96 10.13 -14.82 16.64
CA ARG A 96 11.47 -14.33 16.97
C ARG A 96 11.70 -12.87 16.60
N ILE A 97 10.89 -12.35 15.67
CA ILE A 97 11.00 -10.98 15.18
C ILE A 97 9.70 -10.25 15.52
N GLY A 98 9.81 -9.10 16.18
CA GLY A 98 8.65 -8.26 16.51
C GLY A 98 8.00 -7.66 15.26
N TRP A 99 6.70 -7.39 15.31
CA TRP A 99 5.95 -6.76 14.21
C TRP A 99 6.59 -5.45 13.74
N ALA A 100 6.89 -4.56 14.68
CA ALA A 100 7.57 -3.30 14.41
C ALA A 100 8.92 -3.49 13.71
N GLU A 101 9.67 -4.55 14.06
CA GLU A 101 10.97 -4.84 13.44
C GLU A 101 10.85 -5.26 11.97
N LEU A 102 9.72 -5.85 11.57
CA LEU A 102 9.47 -6.20 10.16
C LEU A 102 9.23 -4.96 9.30
N ILE A 103 8.64 -3.91 9.89
CA ILE A 103 8.23 -2.69 9.19
C ILE A 103 9.34 -1.63 9.21
N LYS A 104 10.16 -1.62 10.26
CA LYS A 104 11.23 -0.63 10.48
C LYS A 104 12.12 -0.37 9.24
N PRO A 105 12.56 -1.39 8.46
CA PRO A 105 13.34 -1.13 7.25
C PRO A 105 12.59 -0.28 6.22
N ALA A 106 11.29 -0.53 6.01
CA ALA A 106 10.46 0.23 5.07
C ALA A 106 10.24 1.67 5.55
N ILE A 107 10.07 1.90 6.86
CA ILE A 107 10.02 3.25 7.45
C ILE A 107 11.31 4.00 7.14
N GLN A 108 12.47 3.36 7.35
CA GLN A 108 13.77 3.97 7.07
C GLN A 108 13.92 4.32 5.58
N LEU A 109 13.54 3.41 4.68
CA LEU A 109 13.54 3.68 3.23
C LEU A 109 12.65 4.89 2.86
N CYS A 110 11.50 5.06 3.51
CA CYS A 110 10.65 6.22 3.27
C CYS A 110 11.29 7.54 3.72
N ARG A 111 12.03 7.55 4.85
CA ARG A 111 12.69 8.75 5.40
C ARG A 111 13.99 9.11 4.67
N ASP A 112 14.81 8.11 4.38
CA ASP A 112 16.08 8.27 3.67
C ASP A 112 15.85 8.55 2.18
N GLY A 113 14.80 7.95 1.64
CA GLY A 113 14.45 7.97 0.24
C GLY A 113 15.09 6.82 -0.53
N VAL A 114 14.51 6.53 -1.69
CA VAL A 114 14.96 5.47 -2.60
C VAL A 114 15.19 6.04 -3.99
N PRO A 115 16.18 5.53 -4.74
CA PRO A 115 16.33 5.91 -6.14
C PRO A 115 15.14 5.42 -6.95
N VAL A 116 14.59 6.29 -7.79
CA VAL A 116 13.56 5.94 -8.74
C VAL A 116 14.13 4.97 -9.76
N SER A 117 13.52 3.78 -9.88
CA SER A 117 13.91 2.78 -10.86
C SER A 117 13.54 3.22 -12.29
N GLU A 118 14.09 2.55 -13.30
CA GLU A 118 13.70 2.79 -14.70
C GLU A 118 12.19 2.65 -14.92
N TYR A 119 11.61 1.56 -14.41
CA TYR A 119 10.19 1.31 -14.59
C TYR A 119 9.30 2.29 -13.81
N LEU A 120 9.67 2.64 -12.57
CA LEU A 120 8.93 3.66 -11.82
C LEU A 120 9.00 5.02 -12.53
N GLY A 121 10.18 5.43 -13.02
CA GLY A 121 10.35 6.67 -13.77
C GLY A 121 9.47 6.73 -15.03
N TYR A 122 9.40 5.62 -15.79
CA TYR A 122 8.49 5.49 -16.92
C TYR A 122 7.02 5.67 -16.50
N VAL A 123 6.57 4.94 -15.46
CA VAL A 123 5.19 5.02 -14.98
C VAL A 123 4.85 6.43 -14.49
N LEU A 124 5.78 7.09 -13.79
CA LEU A 124 5.57 8.44 -13.30
C LEU A 124 5.36 9.42 -14.47
N GLY A 125 6.16 9.31 -15.53
CA GLY A 125 6.01 10.12 -16.74
C GLY A 125 4.65 9.89 -17.43
N VAL A 126 4.24 8.63 -17.59
CA VAL A 126 2.94 8.28 -18.20
C VAL A 126 1.77 8.79 -17.36
N LYS A 127 1.90 8.86 -16.04
CA LYS A 127 0.81 9.21 -15.11
C LYS A 127 0.85 10.65 -14.61
N GLU A 128 1.77 11.49 -15.09
CA GLU A 128 1.98 12.85 -14.62
C GLU A 128 0.69 13.68 -14.54
N LYS A 129 -0.18 13.60 -15.57
CA LYS A 129 -1.47 14.31 -15.58
C LYS A 129 -2.30 14.01 -14.32
N HIS A 130 -2.34 12.75 -13.87
CA HIS A 130 -3.12 12.33 -12.71
C HIS A 130 -2.53 12.82 -11.38
N PHE A 131 -1.20 12.93 -11.28
CA PHE A 131 -0.60 13.45 -10.06
C PHE A 131 -0.86 14.95 -9.88
N ARG A 132 -1.06 15.66 -10.97
CA ARG A 132 -1.39 17.10 -10.94
C ARG A 132 -2.86 17.37 -10.65
N THR A 133 -3.75 16.41 -10.86
CA THR A 133 -5.20 16.59 -10.62
C THR A 133 -5.59 16.45 -9.15
N LEU A 134 -4.80 15.77 -8.32
CA LEU A 134 -5.14 15.53 -6.92
C LEU A 134 -4.09 16.16 -5.99
N PRO A 135 -4.49 17.04 -5.05
CA PRO A 135 -3.56 17.61 -4.06
C PRO A 135 -2.78 16.55 -3.27
N SER A 136 -3.43 15.43 -2.92
CA SER A 136 -2.80 14.31 -2.22
C SER A 136 -1.74 13.55 -3.04
N MET A 137 -1.61 13.83 -4.33
CA MET A 137 -0.62 13.22 -5.22
C MET A 137 0.58 14.13 -5.54
N GLN A 138 0.64 15.34 -4.98
CA GLN A 138 1.75 16.28 -5.22
C GLN A 138 3.11 15.75 -4.76
N GLY A 139 3.14 14.77 -3.84
CA GLY A 139 4.37 14.08 -3.43
C GLY A 139 5.11 13.35 -4.57
N TRP A 140 4.48 13.17 -5.74
CA TRP A 140 5.10 12.61 -6.93
C TRP A 140 5.72 13.66 -7.87
N ILE A 141 5.51 14.95 -7.59
CA ILE A 141 6.09 16.07 -8.33
C ILE A 141 7.35 16.55 -7.59
N ASN A 142 8.47 16.61 -8.30
CA ASN A 142 9.71 17.16 -7.80
C ASN A 142 9.62 18.69 -7.79
N ASN A 143 9.56 19.28 -6.59
CA ASN A 143 9.45 20.72 -6.38
C ASN A 143 10.58 21.53 -7.02
N LYS A 144 11.77 20.95 -7.25
CA LYS A 144 12.91 21.66 -7.86
C LYS A 144 12.77 21.81 -9.37
N THR A 145 12.22 20.78 -10.03
CA THR A 145 12.10 20.73 -11.49
C THR A 145 10.68 21.04 -11.98
N ASN A 146 9.71 21.03 -11.07
CA ASN A 146 8.28 21.06 -11.36
C ASN A 146 7.88 19.98 -12.41
N LYS A 147 8.54 18.83 -12.36
CA LYS A 147 8.20 17.62 -13.14
C LYS A 147 8.06 16.45 -12.19
N VAL A 148 7.46 15.35 -12.63
CA VAL A 148 7.54 14.10 -11.87
C VAL A 148 9.01 13.70 -11.65
N PHE A 149 9.27 12.96 -10.57
CA PHE A 149 10.59 12.35 -10.36
C PHE A 149 10.96 11.42 -11.54
N VAL A 150 12.23 11.44 -11.94
CA VAL A 150 12.76 10.62 -13.03
C VAL A 150 13.75 9.58 -12.51
N THR A 151 14.11 8.60 -13.34
CA THR A 151 15.05 7.54 -12.98
C THR A 151 16.35 8.11 -12.37
N GLY A 152 16.76 7.53 -11.25
CA GLY A 152 17.93 7.95 -10.49
C GLY A 152 17.68 9.06 -9.47
N ASP A 153 16.59 9.83 -9.59
CA ASP A 153 16.20 10.77 -8.53
C ASP A 153 15.93 10.03 -7.22
N ILE A 154 16.26 10.66 -6.09
CA ILE A 154 15.91 10.14 -4.77
C ILE A 154 14.54 10.68 -4.35
N ILE A 155 13.56 9.78 -4.25
CA ILE A 155 12.22 10.10 -3.74
C ILE A 155 12.09 9.72 -2.27
N LYS A 156 11.63 10.66 -1.45
CA LYS A 156 11.28 10.44 -0.04
C LYS A 156 9.76 10.38 0.12
N ARG A 157 9.29 9.64 1.13
CA ARG A 157 7.85 9.49 1.44
C ARG A 157 7.60 9.67 2.93
N PRO A 158 7.85 10.88 3.50
CA PRO A 158 7.76 11.10 4.93
C PRO A 158 6.37 10.81 5.50
N GLU A 159 5.27 11.19 4.84
CA GLU A 159 3.92 10.91 5.37
C GLU A 159 3.61 9.41 5.43
N LEU A 160 4.13 8.64 4.46
CA LEU A 160 4.02 7.19 4.51
C LEU A 160 4.89 6.59 5.61
N ALA A 161 6.07 7.16 5.87
CA ALA A 161 6.90 6.74 7.00
C ALA A 161 6.16 6.94 8.33
N ASP A 162 5.50 8.09 8.52
CA ASP A 162 4.67 8.38 9.70
C ASP A 162 3.52 7.36 9.82
N THR A 163 2.83 7.09 8.72
CA THR A 163 1.76 6.08 8.66
C THR A 163 2.26 4.70 9.08
N LEU A 164 3.38 4.26 8.52
CA LEU A 164 3.98 2.95 8.82
C LEU A 164 4.52 2.89 10.25
N GLU A 165 5.00 4.00 10.82
CA GLU A 165 5.48 4.08 12.19
C GLU A 165 4.33 3.96 13.21
N ILE A 166 3.19 4.62 12.95
CA ILE A 166 1.98 4.42 13.77
C ILE A 166 1.52 2.96 13.67
N LEU A 167 1.44 2.42 12.45
CA LEU A 167 1.03 1.03 12.21
C LEU A 167 1.96 0.00 12.88
N ALA A 168 3.26 0.27 12.92
CA ALA A 168 4.26 -0.62 13.49
C ALA A 168 4.17 -0.71 15.02
N ASN A 169 3.77 0.38 15.67
CA ASN A 169 3.77 0.51 17.13
C ASN A 169 2.40 0.27 17.77
N ASP A 170 1.34 0.15 16.97
CA ASP A 170 0.00 -0.14 17.48
C ASP A 170 -0.14 -1.62 17.89
N PRO A 171 -0.75 -1.93 19.05
CA PRO A 171 -0.98 -3.30 19.49
C PRO A 171 -1.98 -4.07 18.61
N ASP A 172 -2.87 -3.37 17.91
CA ASP A 172 -3.84 -3.93 16.96
C ASP A 172 -3.84 -3.15 15.63
N PRO A 173 -2.88 -3.42 14.74
CA PRO A 173 -2.76 -2.70 13.46
C PRO A 173 -3.96 -2.92 12.54
N VAL A 174 -4.75 -3.99 12.74
CA VAL A 174 -5.97 -4.23 11.97
C VAL A 174 -7.08 -3.33 12.46
N GLU A 175 -7.32 -3.25 13.77
CA GLU A 175 -8.31 -2.30 14.30
C GLU A 175 -7.96 -0.87 13.91
N LEU A 176 -6.70 -0.47 14.08
CA LEU A 176 -6.21 0.85 13.70
C LEU A 176 -6.50 1.20 12.23
N PHE A 177 -6.20 0.29 11.30
CA PHE A 177 -6.31 0.54 9.87
C PHE A 177 -7.75 0.49 9.36
N TYR A 178 -8.58 -0.41 9.90
CA TYR A 178 -9.91 -0.71 9.35
C TYR A 178 -11.07 -0.08 10.12
N ARG A 179 -10.85 0.35 11.38
CA ARG A 179 -11.90 0.87 12.26
C ARG A 179 -11.46 2.03 13.16
N GLY A 180 -10.16 2.28 13.28
CA GLY A 180 -9.59 3.35 14.07
C GLY A 180 -9.31 4.61 13.25
N LYS A 181 -8.41 5.44 13.77
CA LYS A 181 -8.10 6.77 13.21
C LYS A 181 -7.66 6.75 11.75
N MET A 182 -6.95 5.70 11.30
CA MET A 182 -6.57 5.60 9.88
C MET A 182 -7.78 5.35 9.00
N ALA A 183 -8.76 4.56 9.47
CA ALA A 183 -9.99 4.33 8.75
C ALA A 183 -10.79 5.63 8.59
N ASP A 184 -10.86 6.45 9.65
CA ASP A 184 -11.52 7.76 9.61
C ASP A 184 -10.86 8.66 8.55
N THR A 185 -9.53 8.80 8.57
CA THR A 185 -8.80 9.59 7.58
C THR A 185 -9.01 9.09 6.14
N ILE A 186 -8.98 7.77 5.92
CA ILE A 186 -9.24 7.18 4.59
C ILE A 186 -10.68 7.50 4.13
N ILE A 187 -11.66 7.35 5.03
CA ILE A 187 -13.07 7.61 4.71
C ILE A 187 -13.30 9.09 4.42
N GLU A 188 -12.71 10.00 5.20
CA GLU A 188 -12.80 11.45 4.99
C GLU A 188 -12.26 11.84 3.60
N GLU A 189 -11.07 11.35 3.23
CA GLU A 189 -10.48 11.63 1.91
C GLU A 189 -11.36 11.08 0.77
N ILE A 190 -11.87 9.84 0.90
CA ILE A 190 -12.77 9.24 -0.11
C ILE A 190 -14.08 10.02 -0.21
N GLN A 191 -14.65 10.50 0.90
CA GLN A 191 -15.90 11.25 0.89
C GLN A 191 -15.73 12.65 0.31
N ALA A 192 -14.63 13.33 0.65
CA ALA A 192 -14.32 14.66 0.15
C ALA A 192 -14.09 14.66 -1.37
N ASN A 193 -13.37 13.67 -1.89
CA ASN A 193 -12.95 13.65 -3.29
C ASN A 193 -13.75 12.66 -4.17
N GLY A 194 -14.62 11.84 -3.58
CA GLY A 194 -15.37 10.77 -4.26
C GLY A 194 -16.41 11.24 -5.27
N ARG A 195 -16.74 12.55 -5.29
CA ARG A 195 -17.67 13.15 -6.27
C ARG A 195 -16.95 13.85 -7.44
N GLU A 196 -15.65 14.13 -7.35
CA GLU A 196 -14.99 15.18 -8.14
C GLU A 196 -14.06 14.72 -9.29
N LEU A 197 -14.18 13.49 -9.80
CA LEU A 197 -13.36 13.06 -10.95
C LEU A 197 -14.09 13.02 -12.30
N MET A 198 -15.28 13.61 -12.39
CA MET A 198 -16.05 13.73 -13.63
C MET A 198 -15.69 14.98 -14.45
N GLU A 199 -14.96 15.96 -13.92
CA GLU A 199 -14.76 17.26 -14.60
C GLU A 199 -13.38 17.42 -15.29
N TYR A 200 -12.46 16.45 -15.19
CA TYR A 200 -11.09 16.58 -15.72
C TYR A 200 -10.66 15.50 -16.74
N LEU A 201 -11.61 14.69 -17.22
CA LEU A 201 -11.46 13.74 -18.31
C LEU A 201 -12.35 14.14 -19.49
#